data_AF-A0A1F8M0D5-F1
#
_entry.id   AF-A0A1F8M0D5-F1
#
_cell.length_a   1.000
_cell.length_b   1.000
_cell.length_c   1.000
_cell.angle_alpha   90.00
_cell.angle_beta   90.00
_cell.angle_gamma   90.00
#
_symmetry.space_group_name_H-M   'P 1'
#
loop_
_entity.id
_entity.type
_entity.pdbx_description
1 polymer ?
#
loop_
_entity_poly.entity_id
_entity_poly.type
_entity_poly.pdbx_seq_one_letter_code
_entity_poly.pdbx_strand_id
1 'polypeptide(L)'
;MNKEMGIKLLRLFAWVVLIIGGTCLFIVILAAYKAFLSSDKNLLSTYNVSIDYEEFLQGNNIDLITSPGVDTHTTVYMAKSIQKHWRSKDLQFIVQDPAISTQLLRIDLSKSDYWGEVLRSEELSEPVEVSFEWNVPTEIGIGTILSGVLSGKIEYPVTDGAGFRTQIRDLNLPISIAIVSEAELVENQRSEFLNIAKYLTLMGIPLILIALLIFYFTNHNTVRSRAR
;
A
#
# COMPACT_ATOMS: atom_id res chain seq x y z
N MET A 1 -21.87 -10.52 37.03
CA MET A 1 -21.23 -11.21 35.89
C MET A 1 -20.62 -12.51 36.37
N ASN A 2 -20.99 -13.66 35.80
CA ASN A 2 -20.57 -14.97 36.32
C ASN A 2 -19.06 -15.19 36.09
N LYS A 3 -18.29 -15.59 37.11
CA LYS A 3 -16.82 -15.70 37.06
C LYS A 3 -16.33 -16.60 35.91
N GLU A 4 -17.11 -17.65 35.61
CA GLU A 4 -16.86 -18.56 34.50
C GLU A 4 -17.00 -17.88 33.13
N MET A 5 -17.99 -16.98 32.98
CA MET A 5 -18.19 -16.19 31.77
C MET A 5 -17.03 -15.20 31.54
N GLY A 6 -16.51 -14.59 32.62
CA GLY A 6 -15.33 -13.72 32.57
C GLY A 6 -14.07 -14.45 32.10
N ILE A 7 -13.83 -15.68 32.58
CA ILE A 7 -12.68 -16.50 32.16
C ILE A 7 -12.81 -16.92 30.69
N LYS A 8 -14.02 -17.31 30.23
CA LYS A 8 -14.28 -17.65 28.83
C LYS A 8 -14.03 -16.46 27.91
N LEU A 9 -14.47 -15.27 28.29
CA LEU A 9 -14.22 -14.03 27.54
C LEU A 9 -12.72 -13.71 27.44
N LEU A 10 -11.98 -13.82 28.56
CA LEU A 10 -10.53 -13.56 28.59
C LEU A 10 -9.77 -14.54 27.69
N ARG A 11 -10.17 -15.81 27.68
CA ARG A 11 -9.57 -16.83 26.79
C ARG A 11 -9.89 -16.57 25.32
N LEU A 12 -11.10 -16.14 25.00
CA LEU A 12 -11.45 -15.74 23.63
C LEU A 12 -10.55 -14.58 23.17
N PHE A 13 -10.40 -13.56 24.02
CA PHE A 13 -9.50 -12.44 23.74
C PHE A 13 -8.05 -12.92 23.55
N ALA A 14 -7.54 -13.82 24.38
CA ALA A 14 -6.20 -14.39 24.21
C ALA A 14 -6.02 -15.15 22.90
N TRP A 15 -7.02 -15.92 22.45
CA TRP A 15 -6.99 -16.55 21.14
C TRP A 15 -6.90 -15.54 20.01
N VAL A 16 -7.74 -14.50 20.03
CA VAL A 16 -7.71 -13.42 19.03
C VAL A 16 -6.34 -12.76 19.00
N VAL A 17 -5.82 -12.37 20.17
CA VAL A 17 -4.49 -11.74 20.29
C VAL A 17 -3.37 -12.66 19.81
N LEU A 18 -3.44 -13.96 20.11
CA LEU A 18 -2.45 -14.94 19.67
C LEU A 18 -2.47 -15.13 18.15
N ILE A 19 -3.66 -15.17 17.54
CA ILE A 19 -3.81 -15.27 16.08
C ILE A 19 -3.25 -14.02 15.39
N ILE A 20 -3.56 -12.83 15.91
CA ILE A 20 -3.05 -11.57 15.37
C ILE A 20 -1.52 -11.53 15.50
N GLY A 21 -0.98 -11.78 16.69
CA GLY A 21 0.46 -11.78 16.93
C GLY A 21 1.20 -12.85 16.11
N GLY A 22 0.62 -14.05 15.98
CA GLY A 22 1.15 -15.12 15.14
C GLY A 22 1.17 -14.75 13.65
N THR A 23 0.11 -14.11 13.16
CA THR A 23 0.06 -13.58 11.77
C THR A 23 1.13 -12.53 11.55
N CYS A 24 1.33 -11.60 12.50
CA CYS A 24 2.42 -10.61 12.41
C CYS A 24 3.78 -11.30 12.29
N LEU A 25 4.10 -12.27 13.15
CA LEU A 25 5.38 -12.99 13.09
C LEU A 25 5.54 -13.83 11.82
N PHE A 26 4.45 -14.39 11.30
CA PHE A 26 4.49 -15.10 10.02
C PHE A 26 4.89 -14.14 8.87
N ILE A 27 4.31 -12.94 8.84
CA ILE A 27 4.68 -11.91 7.85
C ILE A 27 6.14 -11.45 8.05
N VAL A 28 6.62 -11.35 9.29
CA VAL A 28 8.05 -11.05 9.58
C VAL A 28 8.97 -12.08 8.91
N ILE A 29 8.65 -13.37 9.00
CA ILE A 29 9.44 -14.43 8.36
C ILE A 29 9.44 -14.26 6.84
N LEU A 30 8.28 -13.95 6.24
CA LEU A 30 8.19 -13.69 4.80
C LEU A 30 8.99 -12.46 4.36
N ALA A 31 8.92 -11.38 5.13
CA ALA A 31 9.66 -10.15 4.87
C ALA A 31 11.17 -10.37 5.00
N ALA A 32 11.61 -11.10 6.03
CA ALA A 32 13.02 -11.49 6.18
C ALA A 32 13.49 -12.42 5.05
N TYR A 33 12.66 -13.37 4.62
CA TYR A 33 12.95 -14.22 3.46
C TYR A 33 13.16 -13.38 2.20
N LYS A 34 12.27 -12.41 1.94
CA LYS A 34 12.41 -11.49 0.81
C LYS A 34 13.68 -10.64 0.93
N ALA A 35 13.95 -10.07 2.09
CA ALA A 35 15.11 -9.20 2.32
C ALA A 35 16.46 -9.92 2.22
N PHE A 36 16.57 -11.19 2.65
CA PHE A 36 17.86 -11.89 2.75
C PHE A 36 18.07 -12.97 1.68
N LEU A 37 17.00 -13.64 1.25
CA LEU A 37 17.09 -14.86 0.43
C LEU A 37 16.54 -14.67 -0.99
N SER A 38 15.86 -13.56 -1.27
CA SER A 38 15.42 -13.26 -2.63
C SER A 38 16.59 -12.81 -3.50
N SER A 39 16.57 -13.24 -4.77
CA SER A 39 17.51 -12.75 -5.78
C SER A 39 17.17 -11.33 -6.18
N ASP A 40 18.17 -10.57 -6.59
CA ASP A 40 18.02 -9.17 -7.01
C ASP A 40 17.01 -9.04 -8.14
N LYS A 41 17.02 -9.96 -9.11
CA LYS A 41 16.02 -10.03 -10.19
C LYS A 41 14.59 -10.18 -9.68
N ASN A 42 14.37 -10.99 -8.64
CA ASN A 42 13.04 -11.18 -8.06
C ASN A 42 12.57 -9.92 -7.36
N LEU A 43 13.46 -9.26 -6.59
CA LEU A 43 13.16 -7.98 -5.94
C LEU A 43 12.79 -6.92 -6.98
N LEU A 44 13.61 -6.73 -8.01
CA LEU A 44 13.34 -5.78 -9.10
C LEU A 44 12.04 -6.11 -9.84
N SER A 45 11.74 -7.38 -10.13
CA SER A 45 10.47 -7.77 -10.77
C SER A 45 9.23 -7.50 -9.92
N THR A 46 9.40 -7.30 -8.62
CA THR A 46 8.32 -6.94 -7.69
C THR A 46 8.39 -5.48 -7.26
N TYR A 47 9.21 -4.65 -7.94
CA TYR A 47 9.32 -3.24 -7.60
C TYR A 47 8.00 -2.54 -7.85
N ASN A 48 7.36 -2.11 -6.75
CA ASN A 48 6.10 -1.42 -6.77
C ASN A 48 6.17 -0.16 -5.91
N VAL A 49 5.68 0.93 -6.47
CA VAL A 49 5.58 2.24 -5.84
C VAL A 49 4.11 2.51 -5.56
N SER A 50 3.76 2.69 -4.30
CA SER A 50 2.41 3.09 -3.89
C SER A 50 2.41 4.57 -3.52
N ILE A 51 1.50 5.34 -4.13
CA ILE A 51 1.34 6.76 -3.88
C ILE A 51 -0.07 7.01 -3.34
N ASP A 52 -0.17 7.41 -2.08
CA ASP A 52 -1.41 7.89 -1.50
C ASP A 52 -1.58 9.38 -1.82
N TYR A 53 -2.45 9.68 -2.79
CA TYR A 53 -2.72 11.05 -3.19
C TYR A 53 -3.78 11.69 -2.30
N GLU A 54 -3.37 12.71 -1.56
CA GLU A 54 -4.23 13.57 -0.74
C GLU A 54 -4.32 14.97 -1.35
N GLU A 55 -5.46 15.66 -1.18
CA GLU A 55 -5.68 16.97 -1.83
C GLU A 55 -4.63 18.02 -1.42
N PHE A 56 -4.07 17.96 -0.21
CA PHE A 56 -3.00 18.85 0.22
C PHE A 56 -1.65 18.57 -0.44
N LEU A 57 -1.48 17.43 -1.12
CA LEU A 57 -0.28 17.11 -1.89
C LEU A 57 -0.32 17.73 -3.30
N GLN A 58 -1.41 18.40 -3.69
CA GLN A 58 -1.45 19.15 -4.94
C GLN A 58 -0.31 20.17 -5.01
N GLY A 59 0.55 20.00 -6.03
CA GLY A 59 1.70 20.88 -6.25
C GLY A 59 2.95 20.55 -5.42
N ASN A 60 2.91 19.56 -4.52
CA ASN A 60 4.10 19.05 -3.84
C ASN A 60 4.74 17.94 -4.67
N ASN A 61 6.06 17.99 -4.83
CA ASN A 61 6.80 16.94 -5.52
C ASN A 61 6.82 15.67 -4.66
N ILE A 62 6.43 14.55 -5.25
CA ILE A 62 6.64 13.23 -4.68
C ILE A 62 7.96 12.69 -5.19
N ASP A 63 8.85 12.30 -4.29
CA ASP A 63 10.14 11.71 -4.64
C ASP A 63 9.99 10.22 -4.89
N LEU A 64 10.41 9.78 -6.07
CA LEU A 64 10.52 8.38 -6.46
C LEU A 64 11.96 8.07 -6.84
N ILE A 65 12.37 6.83 -6.63
CA ILE A 65 13.62 6.30 -7.16
C ILE A 65 13.32 5.26 -8.22
N THR A 66 14.16 5.13 -9.23
CA THR A 66 14.11 4.01 -10.19
C THR A 66 15.48 3.80 -10.82
N SER A 67 15.64 2.71 -11.56
CA SER A 67 16.87 2.38 -12.29
C SER A 67 16.59 2.32 -13.79
N PRO A 68 17.54 2.70 -14.67
CA PRO A 68 17.37 2.56 -16.11
C PRO A 68 17.08 1.10 -16.49
N GLY A 69 16.12 0.89 -17.38
CA GLY A 69 15.72 -0.44 -17.85
C GLY A 69 14.96 -1.32 -16.85
N VAL A 70 14.65 -0.84 -15.64
CA VAL A 70 13.85 -1.57 -14.65
C VAL A 70 12.38 -1.16 -14.78
N ASP A 71 11.51 -2.16 -14.90
CA ASP A 71 10.06 -1.97 -14.92
C ASP A 71 9.55 -1.56 -13.54
N THR A 72 9.03 -0.34 -13.45
CA THR A 72 8.46 0.25 -12.24
C THR A 72 6.95 0.15 -12.32
N HIS A 73 6.38 -0.60 -11.38
CA HIS A 73 4.93 -0.65 -11.18
C HIS A 73 4.55 0.50 -10.26
N THR A 74 3.58 1.32 -10.65
CA THR A 74 3.11 2.43 -9.83
C THR A 74 1.62 2.35 -9.65
N THR A 75 1.17 2.38 -8.40
CA THR A 75 -0.24 2.47 -8.01
C THR A 75 -0.48 3.79 -7.30
N VAL A 76 -1.40 4.59 -7.83
CA VAL A 76 -1.83 5.85 -7.21
C VAL A 76 -3.23 5.67 -6.65
N TYR A 77 -3.35 5.86 -5.34
CA TYR A 77 -4.61 5.86 -4.61
C TYR A 77 -5.15 7.29 -4.55
N MET A 78 -6.21 7.57 -5.30
CA MET A 78 -6.60 8.96 -5.59
C MET A 78 -7.84 9.43 -4.85
N ALA A 79 -8.75 8.54 -4.51
CA ALA A 79 -10.05 8.85 -3.89
C ALA A 79 -10.67 7.59 -3.30
N LYS A 80 -11.87 7.73 -2.73
CA LYS A 80 -12.74 6.58 -2.45
C LYS A 80 -14.02 6.69 -3.25
N SER A 81 -14.43 5.57 -3.84
CA SER A 81 -15.57 5.46 -4.74
C SER A 81 -16.41 4.24 -4.38
N ILE A 82 -17.68 4.26 -4.77
CA ILE A 82 -18.55 3.09 -4.65
C ILE A 82 -18.00 1.98 -5.58
N GLN A 83 -17.70 0.81 -5.01
CA GLN A 83 -17.19 -0.37 -5.73
C GLN A 83 -15.96 -0.11 -6.63
N LYS A 84 -15.09 0.85 -6.25
CA LYS A 84 -13.91 1.26 -7.03
C LYS A 84 -14.21 1.76 -8.45
N HIS A 85 -15.46 2.13 -8.75
CA HIS A 85 -15.79 2.68 -10.05
C HIS A 85 -15.09 4.01 -10.27
N TRP A 86 -14.48 4.18 -11.44
CA TRP A 86 -13.89 5.45 -11.86
C TRP A 86 -13.65 5.45 -13.36
N ARG A 87 -13.72 6.63 -13.96
CA ARG A 87 -13.38 6.83 -15.37
C ARG A 87 -12.54 8.08 -15.55
N SER A 88 -11.78 8.11 -16.63
CA SER A 88 -11.05 9.28 -17.09
C SER A 88 -10.93 9.25 -18.61
N LYS A 89 -10.89 10.43 -19.22
CA LYS A 89 -10.65 10.62 -20.66
C LYS A 89 -9.28 11.21 -20.97
N ASP A 90 -8.62 11.80 -19.98
CA ASP A 90 -7.46 12.67 -20.16
C ASP A 90 -6.37 12.44 -19.10
N LEU A 91 -6.51 11.40 -18.27
CA LEU A 91 -5.47 11.01 -17.32
C LEU A 91 -4.24 10.51 -18.06
N GLN A 92 -3.10 11.13 -17.79
CA GLN A 92 -1.83 10.80 -18.42
C GLN A 92 -0.68 10.92 -17.43
N PHE A 93 0.31 10.04 -17.59
CA PHE A 93 1.58 10.11 -16.91
C PHE A 93 2.68 10.47 -17.92
N ILE A 94 3.48 11.48 -17.59
CA ILE A 94 4.56 11.98 -18.46
C ILE A 94 5.84 12.01 -17.65
N VAL A 95 6.94 11.56 -18.24
CA VAL A 95 8.30 11.73 -17.71
C VAL A 95 9.13 12.50 -18.72
N GLN A 96 9.88 13.49 -18.24
CA GLN A 96 10.73 14.35 -19.03
C GLN A 96 12.08 14.55 -18.34
N ASP A 97 13.12 14.69 -19.14
CA ASP A 97 14.42 15.17 -18.67
C ASP A 97 14.41 16.70 -18.65
N PRO A 98 14.47 17.34 -17.47
CA PRO A 98 14.44 18.79 -17.37
C PRO A 98 15.70 19.46 -17.95
N ALA A 99 16.84 18.77 -18.02
CA ALA A 99 18.10 19.34 -18.50
C ALA A 99 18.09 19.57 -20.01
N ILE A 100 17.45 18.65 -20.75
CA ILE A 100 17.35 18.69 -22.22
C ILE A 100 15.92 18.98 -22.71
N SER A 101 14.97 19.22 -21.79
CA SER A 101 13.55 19.47 -22.08
C SER A 101 12.93 18.43 -23.02
N THR A 102 13.39 17.18 -22.91
CA THR A 102 12.96 16.09 -23.78
C THR A 102 11.99 15.19 -23.03
N GLN A 103 10.85 14.93 -23.65
CA GLN A 103 9.90 13.96 -23.14
C GLN A 103 10.46 12.54 -23.37
N LEU A 104 10.64 11.80 -22.29
CA LEU A 104 11.16 10.43 -22.30
C LEU A 104 10.02 9.42 -22.38
N LEU A 105 8.89 9.71 -21.75
CA LEU A 105 7.76 8.79 -21.64
C LEU A 105 6.42 9.53 -21.68
N ARG A 106 5.41 8.88 -22.28
CA ARG A 106 4.00 9.24 -22.17
C ARG A 106 3.17 7.98 -22.02
N ILE A 107 2.32 7.95 -21.00
CA ILE A 107 1.33 6.88 -20.83
C ILE A 107 -0.04 7.54 -20.74
N ASP A 108 -0.96 7.08 -21.58
CA ASP A 108 -2.39 7.42 -21.50
C ASP A 108 -3.06 6.40 -20.58
N LEU A 109 -3.70 6.92 -19.52
CA LEU A 109 -4.35 6.16 -18.45
C LEU A 109 -5.87 6.34 -18.48
N SER A 110 -6.41 6.72 -19.64
CA SER A 110 -7.85 6.81 -19.83
C SER A 110 -8.53 5.47 -19.59
N LYS A 111 -9.69 5.54 -18.93
CA LYS A 111 -10.52 4.39 -18.59
C LYS A 111 -11.96 4.79 -18.79
N SER A 112 -12.70 4.01 -19.58
CA SER A 112 -14.15 4.13 -19.69
C SER A 112 -14.82 3.15 -18.73
N ASP A 113 -15.60 3.67 -17.81
CA ASP A 113 -16.37 2.86 -16.86
C ASP A 113 -17.81 3.41 -16.80
N TYR A 114 -18.78 2.50 -16.63
CA TYR A 114 -20.21 2.78 -16.70
C TYR A 114 -20.90 2.25 -15.44
N TRP A 115 -21.43 3.15 -14.61
CA TRP A 115 -22.03 2.83 -13.32
C TRP A 115 -23.48 3.31 -13.15
N GLY A 116 -24.16 3.68 -14.25
CA GLY A 116 -25.47 4.34 -14.22
C GLY A 116 -26.62 3.55 -13.57
N GLU A 117 -26.57 2.21 -13.59
CA GLU A 117 -27.67 1.35 -13.10
C GLU A 117 -27.26 0.33 -12.02
N VAL A 118 -25.96 0.22 -11.70
CA VAL A 118 -25.41 -0.88 -10.88
C VAL A 118 -25.19 -0.49 -9.41
N LEU A 119 -25.13 0.80 -9.11
CA LEU A 119 -24.76 1.29 -7.78
C LEU A 119 -25.88 1.12 -6.76
N ARG A 120 -25.62 0.41 -5.66
CA ARG A 120 -26.52 0.34 -4.51
C ARG A 120 -26.02 1.26 -3.40
N SER A 121 -26.92 2.01 -2.75
CA SER A 121 -26.57 3.00 -1.71
C SER A 121 -25.93 2.40 -0.44
N GLU A 122 -26.00 1.09 -0.27
CA GLU A 122 -25.41 0.36 0.86
C GLU A 122 -23.99 -0.14 0.58
N GLU A 123 -23.47 0.06 -0.63
CA GLU A 123 -22.17 -0.46 -1.02
C GLU A 123 -21.00 0.33 -0.43
N LEU A 124 -19.93 -0.40 -0.14
CA LEU A 124 -18.76 0.11 0.55
C LEU A 124 -17.99 1.10 -0.33
N SER A 125 -17.51 2.16 0.31
CA SER A 125 -16.59 3.11 -0.29
C SER A 125 -15.18 2.52 -0.27
N GLU A 126 -14.66 2.21 -1.46
CA GLU A 126 -13.38 1.54 -1.67
C GLU A 126 -12.39 2.48 -2.38
N PRO A 127 -11.08 2.32 -2.17
CA PRO A 127 -10.09 3.18 -2.79
C PRO A 127 -10.10 3.07 -4.32
N VAL A 128 -10.01 4.22 -4.99
CA VAL A 128 -9.81 4.34 -6.42
C VAL A 128 -8.32 4.23 -6.70
N GLU A 129 -7.96 3.18 -7.44
CA GLU A 129 -6.59 2.79 -7.78
C GLU A 129 -6.34 3.02 -9.28
N VAL A 130 -5.29 3.78 -9.60
CA VAL A 130 -4.71 3.86 -10.94
C VAL A 130 -3.35 3.17 -10.91
N SER A 131 -3.28 2.01 -11.56
CA SER A 131 -2.07 1.21 -11.65
C SER A 131 -1.53 1.24 -13.07
N PHE A 132 -0.24 1.48 -13.22
CA PHE A 132 0.45 1.49 -14.51
C PHE A 132 1.90 1.06 -14.34
N GLU A 133 2.47 0.57 -15.44
CA GLU A 133 3.86 0.10 -15.51
C GLU A 133 4.63 1.01 -16.45
N TRP A 134 5.87 1.33 -16.08
CA TRP A 134 6.73 2.19 -16.85
C TRP A 134 8.20 1.90 -16.59
N ASN A 135 9.07 2.23 -17.53
CA ASN A 135 10.51 2.18 -17.34
C ASN A 135 11.18 3.42 -17.96
N VAL A 136 12.39 3.69 -17.48
CA VAL A 136 13.25 4.75 -18.02
C VAL A 136 14.23 4.12 -19.01
N PRO A 137 14.50 4.76 -20.16
CA PRO A 137 15.45 4.24 -21.14
C PRO A 137 16.85 3.98 -20.55
N THR A 138 17.54 2.96 -21.04
CA THR A 138 18.85 2.53 -20.53
C THR A 138 19.97 3.55 -20.73
N GLU A 139 19.75 4.54 -21.60
CA GLU A 139 20.71 5.60 -21.90
C GLU A 139 20.75 6.69 -20.83
N ILE A 140 19.76 6.74 -19.93
CA ILE A 140 19.70 7.73 -18.85
C ILE A 140 20.76 7.41 -17.79
N GLY A 141 21.58 8.41 -17.48
CA GLY A 141 22.67 8.26 -16.50
C GLY A 141 22.16 8.16 -15.06
N ILE A 142 22.82 7.31 -14.28
CA ILE A 142 22.66 7.24 -12.82
C ILE A 142 23.04 8.60 -12.20
N GLY A 143 22.27 9.05 -11.21
CA GLY A 143 22.39 10.36 -10.57
C GLY A 143 21.56 11.47 -11.22
N THR A 144 20.89 11.18 -12.35
CA THR A 144 19.97 12.13 -13.00
C THR A 144 18.67 12.24 -12.20
N ILE A 145 18.07 13.43 -12.18
CA ILE A 145 16.73 13.65 -11.62
C ILE A 145 15.81 14.02 -12.79
N LEU A 146 14.83 13.15 -13.06
CA LEU A 146 13.80 13.39 -14.06
C LEU A 146 12.58 14.04 -13.43
N SER A 147 11.82 14.76 -14.25
CA SER A 147 10.54 15.33 -13.86
C SER A 147 9.41 14.44 -14.39
N GLY A 148 8.61 13.92 -13.48
CA GLY A 148 7.36 13.22 -13.77
C GLY A 148 6.15 14.09 -13.46
N VAL A 149 5.04 13.86 -14.15
CA VAL A 149 3.75 14.43 -13.79
C VAL A 149 2.62 13.46 -14.13
N LEU A 150 1.76 13.17 -13.15
CA LEU A 150 0.47 12.53 -13.37
C LEU A 150 -0.60 13.63 -13.38
N SER A 151 -1.26 13.81 -14.52
CA SER A 151 -2.20 14.90 -14.74
C SER A 151 -3.44 14.46 -15.50
N GLY A 152 -4.57 15.12 -15.24
CA GLY A 152 -5.84 14.86 -15.92
C GLY A 152 -7.02 14.97 -14.96
N LYS A 153 -8.16 14.38 -15.32
CA LYS A 153 -9.37 14.40 -14.51
C LYS A 153 -9.89 12.99 -14.28
N ILE A 154 -10.31 12.71 -13.06
CA ILE A 154 -11.03 11.47 -12.75
C ILE A 154 -12.47 11.80 -12.37
N GLU A 155 -13.39 10.97 -12.81
CA GLU A 155 -14.79 11.01 -12.40
C GLU A 155 -15.11 9.70 -11.67
N TYR A 156 -15.79 9.80 -10.52
CA TYR A 156 -16.12 8.64 -9.71
C TYR A 156 -17.41 8.85 -8.90
N PRO A 157 -18.22 7.81 -8.69
CA PRO A 157 -19.43 7.89 -7.89
C PRO A 157 -19.14 7.88 -6.38
N VAL A 158 -19.85 8.71 -5.63
CA VAL A 158 -19.86 8.70 -4.17
C VAL A 158 -21.29 8.73 -3.63
N THR A 159 -21.47 8.21 -2.42
CA THR A 159 -22.76 8.27 -1.72
C THR A 159 -23.02 9.69 -1.24
N ASP A 160 -24.22 10.21 -1.51
CA ASP A 160 -24.74 11.46 -0.95
C ASP A 160 -26.07 11.13 -0.26
N GLY A 161 -26.49 11.89 0.75
CA GLY A 161 -27.63 11.54 1.63
C GLY A 161 -28.98 11.29 0.92
N ALA A 162 -29.08 11.54 -0.39
CA ALA A 162 -30.24 11.30 -1.25
C ALA A 162 -30.01 10.28 -2.39
N GLY A 163 -28.84 9.62 -2.47
CA GLY A 163 -28.50 8.67 -3.54
C GLY A 163 -27.00 8.59 -3.83
N PHE A 164 -26.62 8.61 -5.10
CA PHE A 164 -25.23 8.75 -5.52
C PHE A 164 -25.04 10.03 -6.33
N ARG A 165 -23.84 10.60 -6.27
CA ARG A 165 -23.41 11.71 -7.13
C ARG A 165 -22.08 11.36 -7.78
N THR A 166 -21.88 11.86 -9.00
CA THR A 166 -20.56 11.82 -9.63
C THR A 166 -19.73 12.98 -9.10
N GLN A 167 -18.58 12.68 -8.51
CA GLN A 167 -17.54 13.65 -8.22
C GLN A 167 -16.53 13.69 -9.35
N ILE A 168 -15.95 14.88 -9.56
CA ILE A 168 -14.87 15.11 -10.50
C ILE A 168 -13.69 15.63 -9.68
N ARG A 169 -12.50 15.06 -9.92
CA ARG A 169 -11.27 15.51 -9.27
C ARG A 169 -10.21 15.76 -10.32
N ASP A 170 -9.69 16.98 -10.31
CA ASP A 170 -8.51 17.36 -11.09
C ASP A 170 -7.25 16.81 -10.38
N LEU A 171 -6.40 16.15 -11.16
CA LEU A 171 -5.13 15.59 -10.72
C LEU A 171 -4.01 16.41 -11.36
N ASN A 172 -3.11 16.88 -10.51
CA ASN A 172 -1.83 17.41 -10.91
C ASN A 172 -0.81 17.03 -9.83
N LEU A 173 -0.19 15.89 -10.03
CA LEU A 173 0.77 15.30 -9.11
C LEU A 173 2.16 15.37 -9.75
N PRO A 174 2.98 16.35 -9.38
CA PRO A 174 4.35 16.42 -9.84
C PRO A 174 5.20 15.39 -9.08
N ILE A 175 6.11 14.75 -9.80
CA ILE A 175 6.93 13.64 -9.32
C ILE A 175 8.38 13.96 -9.64
N SER A 176 9.27 13.84 -8.66
CA SER A 176 10.72 13.93 -8.82
C SER A 176 11.27 12.51 -8.86
N ILE A 177 11.88 12.11 -9.98
CA ILE A 177 12.31 10.73 -10.21
C ILE A 177 13.84 10.71 -10.20
N ALA A 178 14.44 10.24 -9.11
CA ALA A 178 15.88 10.04 -9.01
C ALA A 178 16.29 8.71 -9.64
N ILE A 179 17.25 8.79 -10.57
CA ILE A 179 17.81 7.62 -11.25
C ILE A 179 18.97 7.07 -10.45
N VAL A 180 18.81 5.87 -9.91
CA VAL A 180 19.79 5.16 -9.09
C VAL A 180 20.33 3.93 -9.82
N SER A 181 21.37 3.33 -9.27
CA SER A 181 21.84 2.02 -9.78
C SER A 181 20.87 0.90 -9.42
N GLU A 182 20.86 -0.20 -10.19
CA GLU A 182 20.08 -1.40 -9.82
C GLU A 182 20.43 -1.91 -8.42
N ALA A 183 21.72 -1.88 -8.06
CA ALA A 183 22.19 -2.32 -6.75
C ALA A 183 21.62 -1.45 -5.60
N GLU A 184 21.55 -0.14 -5.81
CA GLU A 184 20.96 0.79 -4.85
C GLU A 184 19.45 0.62 -4.74
N LEU A 185 18.76 0.40 -5.85
CA LEU A 185 17.31 0.12 -5.86
C LEU A 185 16.99 -1.19 -5.13
N VAL A 186 17.80 -2.23 -5.34
CA VAL A 186 17.70 -3.51 -4.63
C VAL A 186 17.92 -3.31 -3.12
N GLU A 187 18.94 -2.55 -2.73
CA GLU A 187 19.20 -2.30 -1.31
C GLU A 187 18.07 -1.52 -0.65
N ASN A 188 17.49 -0.53 -1.36
CA ASN A 188 16.31 0.18 -0.86
C ASN A 188 15.13 -0.79 -0.63
N GLN A 189 14.84 -1.68 -1.58
CA GLN A 189 13.79 -2.68 -1.39
C GLN A 189 14.08 -3.63 -0.22
N ARG A 190 15.33 -4.11 -0.07
CA ARG A 190 15.72 -4.95 1.07
C ARG A 190 15.48 -4.20 2.38
N SER A 191 15.86 -2.93 2.45
CA SER A 191 15.63 -2.05 3.61
C SER A 191 14.14 -1.89 3.93
N GLU A 192 13.28 -1.71 2.93
CA GLU A 192 11.83 -1.64 3.13
C GLU A 192 11.26 -2.93 3.74
N PHE A 193 11.64 -4.10 3.20
CA PHE A 193 11.24 -5.38 3.79
C PHE A 193 11.75 -5.55 5.23
N LEU A 194 12.97 -5.12 5.53
CA LEU A 194 13.51 -5.13 6.90
C LEU A 194 12.76 -4.19 7.84
N ASN A 195 12.35 -3.02 7.36
CA ASN A 195 11.54 -2.08 8.13
C ASN A 195 10.16 -2.66 8.45
N ILE A 196 9.50 -3.29 7.47
CA ILE A 196 8.24 -4.03 7.69
C ILE A 196 8.44 -5.11 8.76
N ALA A 197 9.48 -5.93 8.62
CA ALA A 197 9.82 -6.98 9.58
C ALA A 197 10.03 -6.40 10.99
N LYS A 198 10.73 -5.27 11.11
CA LYS A 198 10.97 -4.58 12.38
C LYS A 198 9.67 -4.13 13.03
N TYR A 199 8.80 -3.41 12.32
CA TYR A 199 7.53 -2.92 12.86
C TYR A 199 6.61 -4.06 13.31
N LEU A 200 6.45 -5.10 12.47
CA LEU A 200 5.60 -6.24 12.79
C LEU A 200 6.16 -7.09 13.93
N THR A 201 7.48 -7.18 14.09
CA THR A 201 8.10 -7.84 15.24
C THR A 201 7.80 -7.10 16.54
N LEU A 202 7.92 -5.76 16.52
CA LEU A 202 7.64 -4.91 17.68
C LEU A 202 6.17 -4.98 18.13
N MET A 203 5.23 -5.24 17.22
CA MET A 203 3.83 -5.46 17.54
C MET A 203 3.51 -6.92 17.89
N GLY A 204 4.05 -7.88 17.13
CA GLY A 204 3.71 -9.29 17.22
C GLY A 204 4.17 -9.95 18.52
N ILE A 205 5.41 -9.67 18.97
CA ILE A 205 5.97 -10.27 20.18
C ILE A 205 5.14 -9.91 21.43
N PRO A 206 4.82 -8.63 21.72
CA PRO A 206 3.99 -8.27 22.86
C PRO A 206 2.62 -8.94 22.84
N LEU A 207 1.96 -9.01 21.68
CA LEU A 207 0.66 -9.66 21.55
C LEU A 207 0.73 -11.13 21.96
N ILE A 208 1.72 -11.88 21.44
CA ILE A 208 1.90 -13.28 21.81
C ILE A 208 2.17 -13.43 23.31
N LEU A 209 3.03 -12.58 23.89
CA LEU A 209 3.32 -12.62 25.33
C LEU A 209 2.07 -12.34 26.18
N ILE A 210 1.24 -11.36 25.80
CA ILE A 210 -0.04 -11.07 26.47
C ILE A 210 -0.97 -12.28 26.41
N ALA A 211 -1.11 -12.91 25.24
CA ALA A 211 -1.95 -14.09 25.10
C ALA A 211 -1.46 -15.26 25.98
N LEU A 212 -0.14 -15.52 25.97
CA LEU A 212 0.46 -16.57 26.80
C LEU A 212 0.25 -16.31 28.30
N LEU A 213 0.41 -15.06 28.76
CA LEU A 213 0.13 -14.68 30.14
C LEU A 213 -1.34 -14.93 30.52
N ILE A 214 -2.28 -14.58 29.65
CA ILE A 214 -3.70 -14.84 29.87
C ILE A 214 -3.97 -16.35 29.98
N PHE A 215 -3.44 -17.16 29.05
CA PHE A 215 -3.62 -18.61 29.12
C PHE A 215 -3.02 -19.18 30.40
N TYR A 216 -1.83 -18.73 30.79
CA TYR A 216 -1.18 -19.15 32.02
C TYR A 216 -2.03 -18.86 33.26
N PHE A 217 -2.45 -17.60 33.46
CA PHE A 217 -3.22 -17.21 34.65
C PHE A 217 -4.64 -17.80 34.67
N THR A 218 -5.30 -17.91 33.52
CA THR A 218 -6.64 -18.52 33.47
C THR A 218 -6.58 -20.03 33.74
N ASN A 219 -5.60 -20.75 33.20
CA ASN A 219 -5.43 -22.19 33.47
C ASN A 219 -5.02 -22.45 34.92
N HIS A 220 -4.05 -21.70 35.45
CA HIS A 220 -3.62 -21.84 36.84
C HIS A 220 -4.75 -21.60 37.84
N ASN A 221 -5.57 -20.57 37.62
CA ASN A 221 -6.72 -20.27 38.47
C ASN A 221 -7.85 -21.31 38.37
N THR A 222 -8.01 -21.97 37.21
CA THR A 222 -9.00 -23.04 37.02
C THR A 222 -8.59 -24.32 37.76
N VAL A 223 -7.30 -24.67 37.77
CA VAL A 223 -6.77 -25.83 38.50
C VAL A 223 -6.90 -25.63 40.00
N ARG A 224 -6.55 -24.44 40.52
CA ARG A 224 -6.65 -24.12 41.95
C ARG A 224 -8.08 -24.11 42.49
N SER A 225 -9.08 -23.77 41.66
CA SER A 225 -10.50 -23.81 42.06
C SER A 225 -11.11 -25.21 42.05
N ARG A 226 -10.51 -26.18 41.35
CA ARG A 226 -10.97 -27.59 41.36
C ARG A 226 -10.35 -28.42 42.49
N ALA A 227 -9.27 -27.93 43.11
CA ALA A 227 -8.59 -28.56 44.23
C ALA A 227 -9.13 -28.12 45.61
N ARG A 228 -10.15 -27.27 45.64
CA ARG A 228 -10.94 -26.90 46.82
C ARG A 228 -12.37 -27.38 46.63
#